data_AF-A0A318NIF9-F1
#
_entry.id   AF-A0A318NIF9-F1
#
_cell.length_a   1.000
_cell.length_b   1.000
_cell.length_c   1.000
_cell.angle_alpha   90.00
_cell.angle_beta   90.00
_cell.angle_gamma   90.00
#
_symmetry.space_group_name_H-M   'P 1'
#
loop_
_entity.id
_entity.type
_entity.pdbx_description
1 polymer ?
#
loop_
_entity_poly.entity_id
_entity_poly.type
_entity_poly.pdbx_seq_one_letter_code
_entity_poly.pdbx_strand_id
1 'polypeptide(L)'
;MQSILSAALPDLSRAVVIWLSLLGVVGVVVSVLLLRPGRFRLDPGARIRRAAMPSQLERAQDEREQIRYAQEIAVAAARATTTAQRRRAEWVTAQEAVEAAWQTYQAAEAAVRRLGAAAAMPLPHTARTPAEYVDRERYLHRAALDAYWRRELSVEQLSEVFAHRDGWDPRLHPVEQELVLQRAIRDNLAARHAAAREREQVAWRAAELAVAAARSLREEAHAATGRRVAESASVLPLSEVARPSAEQTRENKVIARGRATVAAF
;
A
#
# COMPACT_ATOMS: atom_id res chain seq x y z
N MET A 1 82.32 -73.54 -28.37
CA MET A 1 81.44 -72.35 -28.48
C MET A 1 80.71 -72.22 -27.14
N GLN A 2 81.26 -71.66 -26.05
CA GLN A 2 81.76 -70.29 -25.79
C GLN A 2 80.89 -69.17 -26.36
N SER A 3 80.47 -68.26 -25.47
CA SER A 3 79.58 -67.09 -25.66
C SER A 3 78.11 -67.51 -25.77
N ILE A 4 77.22 -67.31 -24.78
CA ILE A 4 76.40 -66.08 -24.66
C ILE A 4 75.80 -65.92 -23.23
N LEU A 5 75.92 -66.91 -22.33
CA LEU A 5 75.24 -66.86 -21.00
C LEU A 5 75.89 -65.92 -19.97
N SER A 6 77.07 -65.36 -20.26
CA SER A 6 77.83 -64.51 -19.33
C SER A 6 77.47 -63.03 -19.38
N ALA A 7 76.60 -62.59 -20.29
CA ALA A 7 76.27 -61.17 -20.50
C ALA A 7 74.97 -60.70 -19.82
N ALA A 8 74.14 -61.61 -19.29
CA ALA A 8 72.80 -61.26 -18.78
C ALA A 8 72.68 -61.15 -17.24
N LEU A 9 73.70 -61.54 -16.47
CA LEU A 9 73.67 -61.41 -15.01
C LEU A 9 73.89 -59.97 -14.47
N PRO A 10 74.68 -59.06 -15.12
CA PRO A 10 74.89 -57.71 -14.59
C PRO A 10 73.67 -56.78 -14.78
N ASP A 11 72.87 -56.99 -15.82
CA ASP A 11 71.73 -56.12 -16.12
C ASP A 11 70.51 -56.41 -15.22
N LEU A 12 70.31 -57.68 -14.83
CA LEU A 12 69.31 -58.07 -13.84
C LEU A 12 69.58 -57.46 -12.47
N SER A 13 70.86 -57.41 -12.06
CA SER A 13 71.25 -56.83 -10.77
C SER A 13 71.11 -55.30 -10.78
N ARG A 14 71.34 -54.62 -11.92
CA ARG A 14 71.14 -53.17 -12.05
C ARG A 14 69.67 -52.76 -12.01
N ALA A 15 68.80 -53.52 -12.68
CA ALA A 15 67.36 -53.27 -12.66
C ALA A 15 66.75 -53.42 -11.25
N VAL A 16 67.22 -54.41 -10.49
CA VAL A 16 66.80 -54.64 -9.09
C VAL A 16 67.20 -53.48 -8.18
N VAL A 17 68.39 -52.91 -8.35
CA VAL A 17 68.84 -51.75 -7.55
C VAL A 17 68.00 -50.50 -7.85
N ILE A 18 67.67 -50.25 -9.13
CA ILE A 18 66.79 -49.14 -9.52
C ILE A 18 65.40 -49.35 -8.90
N TRP A 19 64.83 -50.55 -9.01
CA TRP A 19 63.55 -50.87 -8.41
C TRP A 19 63.55 -50.71 -6.89
N LEU A 20 64.57 -51.20 -6.18
CA LEU A 20 64.68 -51.05 -4.73
C LEU A 20 64.87 -49.59 -4.30
N SER A 21 65.61 -48.80 -5.08
CA SER A 21 65.75 -47.36 -4.81
C SER A 21 64.42 -46.62 -5.01
N LEU A 22 63.66 -46.96 -6.05
CA LEU A 22 62.31 -46.42 -6.30
C LEU A 22 61.34 -46.84 -5.19
N LEU A 23 61.38 -48.10 -4.77
CA LEU A 23 60.55 -48.62 -3.69
C LEU A 23 60.91 -47.98 -2.36
N GLY A 24 62.20 -47.69 -2.13
CA GLY A 24 62.69 -46.94 -0.98
C GLY A 24 62.20 -45.49 -1.00
N VAL A 25 62.28 -44.79 -2.14
CA VAL A 25 61.75 -43.42 -2.26
C VAL A 25 60.24 -43.38 -2.05
N VAL A 26 59.51 -44.31 -2.64
CA VAL A 26 58.05 -44.44 -2.43
C VAL A 26 57.77 -44.75 -0.95
N GLY A 27 58.52 -45.66 -0.34
CA GLY A 27 58.39 -46.00 1.08
C GLY A 27 58.68 -44.83 2.01
N VAL A 28 59.67 -43.99 1.68
CA VAL A 28 60.00 -42.76 2.42
C VAL A 28 58.90 -41.71 2.24
N VAL A 29 58.40 -41.51 1.02
CA VAL A 29 57.28 -40.59 0.75
C VAL A 29 56.03 -41.01 1.52
N VAL A 30 55.70 -42.31 1.48
CA VAL A 30 54.56 -42.89 2.21
C VAL A 30 54.78 -42.78 3.72
N SER A 31 55.99 -43.07 4.22
CA SER A 31 56.31 -42.96 5.65
C SER A 31 56.23 -41.51 6.14
N VAL A 32 56.74 -40.55 5.36
CA VAL A 32 56.64 -39.12 5.67
C VAL A 32 55.18 -38.65 5.66
N LEU A 33 54.36 -39.17 4.75
CA LEU A 33 52.91 -38.91 4.72
C LEU A 33 52.20 -39.48 5.97
N LEU A 34 52.55 -40.70 6.39
CA LEU A 34 51.92 -41.39 7.52
C LEU A 34 52.38 -40.83 8.88
N LEU A 35 53.65 -40.43 9.01
CA LEU A 35 54.24 -39.91 10.25
C LEU A 35 53.89 -38.44 10.51
N ARG A 36 53.42 -37.68 9.50
CA ARG A 36 53.13 -36.24 9.63
C ARG A 36 51.77 -35.81 9.02
N PRO A 37 50.64 -36.42 9.44
CA PRO A 37 49.32 -36.21 8.84
C PRO A 37 48.73 -34.80 9.08
N GLY A 38 49.33 -33.99 9.96
CA GLY A 38 48.81 -32.66 10.34
C GLY A 38 49.25 -31.49 9.46
N ARG A 39 50.29 -31.61 8.62
CA ARG A 39 50.84 -30.44 7.86
C ARG A 39 50.31 -30.30 6.43
N PHE A 40 49.66 -31.33 5.88
CA PHE A 40 49.11 -31.32 4.52
C PHE A 40 47.58 -31.43 4.45
N ARG A 41 46.87 -31.26 5.58
CA ARG A 41 45.43 -30.96 5.57
C ARG A 41 45.21 -29.52 5.10
N LEU A 42 45.52 -29.26 3.84
CA LEU A 42 44.90 -28.18 3.08
C LEU A 42 43.45 -28.60 2.88
N ASP A 43 42.59 -28.33 3.86
CA ASP A 43 41.16 -28.61 3.77
C ASP A 43 40.59 -27.80 2.58
N PRO A 44 40.37 -28.43 1.41
CA PRO A 44 39.92 -27.72 0.23
C PRO A 44 38.50 -27.21 0.46
N GLY A 45 37.72 -27.94 1.26
CA GLY A 45 36.39 -27.55 1.69
C GLY A 45 36.41 -26.30 2.57
N ALA A 46 37.39 -26.14 3.46
CA ALA A 46 37.56 -24.91 4.23
C ALA A 46 37.99 -23.73 3.37
N ARG A 47 38.84 -23.93 2.34
CA ARG A 47 39.22 -22.86 1.39
C ARG A 47 38.09 -22.45 0.47
N ILE A 48 37.33 -23.40 -0.07
CA ILE A 48 36.13 -23.12 -0.88
C ILE A 48 35.10 -22.39 -0.02
N ARG A 49 34.92 -22.81 1.24
CA ARG A 49 34.04 -22.12 2.20
C ARG A 49 34.53 -20.72 2.57
N ARG A 50 35.85 -20.50 2.64
CA ARG A 50 36.44 -19.17 2.86
C ARG A 50 36.35 -18.26 1.64
N ALA A 51 36.45 -18.83 0.44
CA ALA A 51 36.30 -18.11 -0.83
C ALA A 51 34.82 -17.84 -1.17
N ALA A 52 33.89 -18.65 -0.65
CA ALA A 52 32.46 -18.45 -0.75
C ALA A 52 31.87 -17.56 0.36
N MET A 53 32.66 -17.24 1.40
CA MET A 53 32.26 -16.28 2.42
C MET A 53 32.53 -14.87 1.90
N PRO A 54 31.52 -13.98 1.93
CA PRO A 54 31.72 -12.61 1.48
C PRO A 54 32.86 -11.96 2.28
N SER A 55 33.70 -11.24 1.55
CA SER A 55 34.81 -10.49 2.11
C SER A 55 34.28 -9.47 3.13
N GLN A 56 35.13 -9.03 4.07
CA GLN A 56 34.73 -8.00 5.03
C GLN A 56 34.31 -6.69 4.34
N LEU A 57 34.89 -6.40 3.17
CA LEU A 57 34.53 -5.24 2.36
C LEU A 57 33.13 -5.39 1.75
N GLU A 58 32.78 -6.57 1.21
CA GLU A 58 31.43 -6.86 0.70
C GLU A 58 30.39 -6.75 1.81
N ARG A 59 30.65 -7.34 2.99
CA ARG A 59 29.75 -7.20 4.15
C ARG A 59 29.55 -5.74 4.58
N ALA A 60 30.62 -4.95 4.62
CA ALA A 60 30.51 -3.53 4.95
C ALA A 60 29.79 -2.71 3.85
N GLN A 61 29.83 -3.15 2.59
CA GLN A 61 29.05 -2.55 1.51
C GLN A 61 27.57 -2.92 1.66
N ASP A 62 27.25 -4.20 1.86
CA ASP A 62 25.89 -4.70 2.07
C ASP A 62 25.22 -3.99 3.25
N GLU A 63 25.93 -3.81 4.38
CA GLU A 63 25.42 -3.07 5.54
C GLU A 63 25.08 -1.61 5.19
N ARG A 64 25.94 -0.93 4.40
CA ARG A 64 25.69 0.45 3.96
C ARG A 64 24.49 0.54 3.02
N GLU A 65 24.34 -0.43 2.12
CA GLU A 65 23.19 -0.51 1.21
C GLU A 65 21.90 -0.77 1.97
N GLN A 66 21.91 -1.68 2.95
CA GLN A 66 20.76 -1.92 3.83
C GLN A 66 20.38 -0.68 4.64
N ILE A 67 21.35 0.06 5.18
CA ILE A 67 21.09 1.32 5.89
C ILE A 67 20.44 2.33 4.95
N ARG A 68 20.97 2.48 3.73
CA ARG A 68 20.41 3.39 2.73
C ARG A 68 18.98 3.00 2.36
N TYR A 69 18.76 1.73 2.06
CA TYR A 69 17.43 1.20 1.73
C TYR A 69 16.43 1.42 2.87
N ALA A 70 16.81 1.11 4.13
CA ALA A 70 15.94 1.34 5.28
C ALA A 70 15.58 2.83 5.45
N GLN A 71 16.53 3.74 5.21
CA GLN A 71 16.29 5.17 5.24
C GLN A 71 15.36 5.62 4.10
N GLU A 72 15.56 5.12 2.88
CA GLU A 72 14.72 5.44 1.72
C GLU A 72 13.27 5.00 1.93
N ILE A 73 13.07 3.77 2.41
CA ILE A 73 11.73 3.25 2.71
C ILE A 73 11.08 4.02 3.87
N ALA A 74 11.84 4.39 4.90
CA ALA A 74 11.32 5.22 5.98
C ALA A 74 10.84 6.61 5.48
N VAL A 75 11.61 7.24 4.59
CA VAL A 75 11.21 8.51 3.95
C VAL A 75 9.98 8.32 3.06
N ALA A 76 9.92 7.23 2.29
CA ALA A 76 8.75 6.90 1.47
C ALA A 76 7.50 6.69 2.33
N ALA A 77 7.60 5.96 3.45
CA ALA A 77 6.51 5.74 4.40
C ALA A 77 6.01 7.05 5.04
N ALA A 78 6.93 7.96 5.38
CA ALA A 78 6.58 9.29 5.91
C ALA A 78 5.83 10.15 4.88
N ARG A 79 6.31 10.16 3.62
CA ARG A 79 5.65 10.88 2.50
C ARG A 79 4.28 10.28 2.17
N ALA A 80 4.16 8.96 2.19
CA ALA A 80 2.89 8.27 1.99
C ALA A 80 1.89 8.58 3.10
N THR A 81 2.34 8.65 4.36
CA THR A 81 1.49 9.06 5.49
C THR A 81 0.98 10.49 5.33
N THR A 82 1.84 11.42 4.92
CA THR A 82 1.44 12.81 4.63
C THR A 82 0.43 12.87 3.48
N THR A 83 0.64 12.06 2.44
CA THR A 83 -0.30 11.96 1.31
C THR A 83 -1.65 11.42 1.75
N ALA A 84 -1.68 10.38 2.58
CA ALA A 84 -2.91 9.82 3.14
C ALA A 84 -3.68 10.85 3.97
N GLN A 85 -2.99 11.65 4.79
CA GLN A 85 -3.61 12.75 5.55
C GLN A 85 -4.21 13.82 4.64
N ARG A 86 -3.49 14.23 3.59
CA ARG A 86 -4.01 15.19 2.60
C ARG A 86 -5.26 14.65 1.90
N ARG A 87 -5.22 13.39 1.42
CA ARG A 87 -6.38 12.75 0.77
C ARG A 87 -7.57 12.62 1.72
N ARG A 88 -7.31 12.36 3.00
CA ARG A 88 -8.34 12.33 4.02
C ARG A 88 -9.00 13.70 4.18
N ALA A 89 -8.22 14.78 4.23
CA ALA A 89 -8.76 16.14 4.28
C ALA A 89 -9.58 16.46 3.01
N GLU A 90 -9.08 16.13 1.82
CA GLU A 90 -9.82 16.27 0.56
C GLU A 90 -11.17 15.53 0.59
N TRP A 91 -11.21 14.32 1.13
CA TRP A 91 -12.44 13.56 1.29
C TRP A 91 -13.43 14.21 2.27
N VAL A 92 -12.95 14.72 3.41
CA VAL A 92 -13.82 15.43 4.37
C VAL A 92 -14.43 16.68 3.73
N THR A 93 -13.65 17.46 3.00
CA THR A 93 -14.18 18.63 2.26
C THR A 93 -15.20 18.21 1.19
N ALA A 94 -14.98 17.08 0.50
CA ALA A 94 -15.95 16.56 -0.45
C ALA A 94 -17.24 16.09 0.24
N GLN A 95 -17.14 15.50 1.44
CA GLN A 95 -18.28 15.10 2.26
C GLN A 95 -19.10 16.32 2.71
N GLU A 96 -18.45 17.38 3.18
CA GLU A 96 -19.10 18.65 3.54
C GLU A 96 -19.83 19.26 2.33
N ALA A 97 -19.23 19.21 1.15
CA ALA A 97 -19.86 19.68 -0.09
C ALA A 97 -21.09 18.86 -0.48
N VAL A 98 -21.07 17.54 -0.28
CA VAL A 98 -22.23 16.66 -0.48
C VAL A 98 -23.36 17.04 0.47
N GLU A 99 -23.04 17.22 1.76
CA GLU A 99 -24.05 17.57 2.77
C GLU A 99 -24.66 18.94 2.47
N ALA A 100 -23.84 19.95 2.13
CA ALA A 100 -24.34 21.25 1.73
C ALA A 100 -25.27 21.16 0.49
N ALA A 101 -24.88 20.38 -0.52
CA ALA A 101 -25.71 20.16 -1.70
C ALA A 101 -27.04 19.46 -1.34
N TRP A 102 -27.00 18.47 -0.45
CA TRP A 102 -28.17 17.76 0.05
C TRP A 102 -29.15 18.68 0.77
N GLN A 103 -28.66 19.56 1.65
CA GLN A 103 -29.50 20.53 2.36
C GLN A 103 -30.18 21.51 1.40
N THR A 104 -29.46 22.03 0.40
CA THR A 104 -30.06 22.90 -0.63
C THR A 104 -31.13 22.19 -1.46
N TYR A 105 -30.87 20.94 -1.84
CA TYR A 105 -31.85 20.10 -2.54
C TYR A 105 -33.10 19.86 -1.69
N GLN A 106 -32.94 19.53 -0.41
CA GLN A 106 -34.06 19.31 0.51
C GLN A 106 -34.92 20.57 0.71
N ALA A 107 -34.30 21.74 0.76
CA ALA A 107 -35.01 23.01 0.83
C ALA A 107 -35.85 23.26 -0.44
N ALA A 108 -35.28 23.02 -1.62
CA ALA A 108 -35.99 23.13 -2.90
C ALA A 108 -37.14 22.11 -3.01
N GLU A 109 -36.92 20.87 -2.59
CA GLU A 109 -37.93 19.83 -2.55
C GLU A 109 -39.09 20.20 -1.60
N ALA A 110 -38.79 20.79 -0.44
CA ALA A 110 -39.82 21.32 0.46
C ALA A 110 -40.62 22.48 -0.18
N ALA A 111 -39.96 23.37 -0.92
CA ALA A 111 -40.62 24.44 -1.66
C ALA A 111 -41.57 23.88 -2.74
N VAL A 112 -41.14 22.88 -3.51
CA VAL A 112 -41.98 22.17 -4.49
C VAL A 112 -43.19 21.53 -3.83
N ARG A 113 -43.01 20.83 -2.69
CA ARG A 113 -44.14 20.23 -1.97
C ARG A 113 -45.14 21.27 -1.48
N ARG A 114 -44.65 22.38 -0.92
CA ARG A 114 -45.49 23.48 -0.44
C ARG A 114 -46.30 24.11 -1.59
N LEU A 115 -45.66 24.39 -2.72
CA LEU A 115 -46.34 24.94 -3.90
C LEU A 115 -47.26 23.93 -4.58
N GLY A 116 -46.90 22.65 -4.59
CA GLY A 116 -47.77 21.58 -5.08
C GLY A 116 -49.07 21.50 -4.30
N ALA A 117 -49.01 21.65 -2.97
CA ALA A 117 -50.20 21.74 -2.13
C ALA A 117 -51.04 23.01 -2.43
N ALA A 118 -50.38 24.15 -2.68
CA ALA A 118 -51.06 25.39 -3.07
C ALA A 118 -51.71 25.29 -4.46
N ALA A 119 -51.06 24.62 -5.42
CA ALA A 119 -51.58 24.42 -6.78
C ALA A 119 -52.81 23.50 -6.81
N ALA A 120 -52.98 22.64 -5.81
CA ALA A 120 -54.17 21.80 -5.67
C ALA A 120 -55.41 22.54 -5.16
N MET A 121 -55.25 23.77 -4.63
CA MET A 121 -56.36 24.59 -4.20
C MET A 121 -57.09 25.19 -5.41
N PRO A 122 -58.43 25.32 -5.38
CA PRO A 122 -59.18 25.98 -6.44
C PRO A 122 -58.62 27.38 -6.71
N LEU A 123 -58.28 27.65 -7.98
CA LEU A 123 -57.72 28.93 -8.36
C LEU A 123 -58.80 30.02 -8.28
N PRO A 124 -58.52 31.18 -7.64
CA PRO A 124 -59.40 32.33 -7.75
C PRO A 124 -59.48 32.77 -9.22
N HIS A 125 -60.67 33.16 -9.66
CA HIS A 125 -60.86 33.66 -11.03
C HIS A 125 -60.20 35.04 -11.16
N THR A 126 -58.94 35.08 -11.60
CA THR A 126 -58.22 36.31 -11.95
C THR A 126 -58.62 36.76 -13.35
N ALA A 127 -58.92 38.05 -13.53
CA ALA A 127 -59.28 38.62 -14.83
C ALA A 127 -58.09 38.59 -15.79
N ARG A 128 -58.13 37.73 -16.80
CA ARG A 128 -57.05 37.54 -17.79
C ARG A 128 -56.88 38.77 -18.70
N THR A 129 -56.18 39.79 -18.22
CA THR A 129 -55.91 41.03 -18.98
C THR A 129 -54.51 41.01 -19.61
N PRO A 130 -54.30 41.68 -20.77
CA PRO A 130 -52.98 41.81 -21.37
C PRO A 130 -51.93 42.45 -20.44
N ALA A 131 -52.32 43.43 -19.62
CA ALA A 131 -51.42 44.07 -18.65
C ALA A 131 -50.94 43.08 -17.59
N GLU A 132 -51.82 42.23 -17.08
CA GLU A 132 -51.45 41.20 -16.10
C GLU A 132 -50.48 40.17 -16.68
N TYR A 133 -50.64 39.78 -17.95
CA TYR A 133 -49.69 38.86 -18.60
C TYR A 133 -48.28 39.45 -18.70
N VAL A 134 -48.16 40.73 -19.03
CA VAL A 134 -46.85 41.42 -19.08
C VAL A 134 -46.21 41.46 -17.69
N ASP A 135 -46.99 41.69 -16.63
CA ASP A 135 -46.47 41.70 -15.26
C ASP A 135 -46.04 40.30 -14.79
N ARG A 136 -46.78 39.25 -15.17
CA ARG A 136 -46.41 37.85 -14.92
C ARG A 136 -45.12 37.46 -15.63
N GLU A 137 -44.96 37.84 -16.90
CA GLU A 137 -43.73 37.61 -17.67
C GLU A 137 -42.53 38.31 -17.03
N ARG A 138 -42.69 39.58 -16.62
CA ARG A 138 -41.63 40.33 -15.90
C ARG A 138 -41.26 39.69 -14.58
N TYR A 139 -42.25 39.20 -13.83
CA TYR A 139 -42.01 38.47 -12.58
C TYR A 139 -41.22 37.19 -12.84
N LEU A 140 -41.64 36.38 -13.81
CA LEU A 140 -40.96 35.13 -14.18
C LEU A 140 -39.50 35.38 -14.55
N HIS A 141 -39.23 36.36 -15.41
CA HIS A 141 -37.86 36.71 -15.81
C HIS A 141 -37.00 37.16 -14.63
N ARG A 142 -37.56 37.99 -13.72
CA ARG A 142 -36.84 38.42 -12.52
C ARG A 142 -36.54 37.25 -11.59
N ALA A 143 -37.52 36.41 -11.31
CA ALA A 143 -37.36 35.24 -10.46
C ALA A 143 -36.35 34.24 -11.03
N ALA A 144 -36.36 34.03 -12.35
CA ALA A 144 -35.38 33.18 -13.03
C ALA A 144 -33.96 33.76 -12.97
N LEU A 145 -33.79 35.07 -13.15
CA LEU A 145 -32.50 35.75 -12.99
C LEU A 145 -31.99 35.67 -11.54
N ASP A 146 -32.85 35.87 -10.55
CA ASP A 146 -32.49 35.74 -9.14
C ASP A 146 -32.09 34.30 -8.79
N ALA A 147 -32.80 33.31 -9.32
CA ALA A 147 -32.43 31.90 -9.17
C ALA A 147 -31.08 31.60 -9.86
N TYR A 148 -30.84 32.16 -11.05
CA TYR A 148 -29.57 32.01 -11.75
C TYR A 148 -28.40 32.63 -10.97
N TRP A 149 -28.55 33.83 -10.42
CA TRP A 149 -27.50 34.47 -9.62
C TRP A 149 -27.19 33.72 -8.32
N ARG A 150 -28.20 33.12 -7.69
CA ARG A 150 -28.02 32.18 -6.57
C ARG A 150 -27.44 30.83 -7.00
N ARG A 151 -27.21 30.66 -8.31
CA ARG A 151 -26.77 29.42 -8.95
C ARG A 151 -27.76 28.28 -8.72
N GLU A 152 -29.03 28.54 -8.52
CA GLU A 152 -30.06 27.49 -8.37
C GLU A 152 -30.58 27.00 -9.72
N LEU A 153 -30.43 27.82 -10.77
CA LEU A 153 -30.80 27.52 -12.15
C LEU A 153 -29.53 27.41 -13.03
N SER A 154 -29.54 26.53 -14.03
CA SER A 154 -28.47 26.48 -15.03
C SER A 154 -28.60 27.58 -16.09
N VAL A 155 -27.53 27.80 -16.88
CA VAL A 155 -27.55 28.76 -17.99
C VAL A 155 -28.51 28.28 -19.09
N GLU A 156 -28.53 26.97 -19.35
CA GLU A 156 -29.41 26.33 -20.33
C GLU A 156 -30.87 26.49 -19.93
N GLN A 157 -31.20 26.19 -18.67
CA GLN A 157 -32.53 26.38 -18.11
C GLN A 157 -32.95 27.86 -18.13
N LEU A 158 -32.03 28.80 -17.86
CA LEU A 158 -32.32 30.23 -17.98
C LEU A 158 -32.64 30.63 -19.42
N SER A 159 -31.89 30.09 -20.39
CA SER A 159 -32.15 30.32 -21.82
C SER A 159 -33.52 29.78 -22.24
N GLU A 160 -33.90 28.59 -21.74
CA GLU A 160 -35.22 27.99 -21.98
C GLU A 160 -36.37 28.84 -21.43
N VAL A 161 -36.19 29.48 -20.27
CA VAL A 161 -37.16 30.42 -19.70
C VAL A 161 -37.41 31.58 -20.67
N PHE A 162 -36.35 32.27 -21.13
CA PHE A 162 -36.48 33.39 -22.07
C PHE A 162 -36.99 32.96 -23.45
N ALA A 163 -36.74 31.72 -23.84
CA ALA A 163 -37.23 31.14 -25.09
C ALA A 163 -38.67 30.59 -24.97
N HIS A 164 -39.26 30.60 -23.77
CA HIS A 164 -40.59 30.04 -23.48
C HIS A 164 -40.74 28.58 -23.94
N ARG A 165 -39.71 27.76 -23.72
CA ARG A 165 -39.67 26.32 -24.07
C ARG A 165 -39.92 25.45 -22.84
N ASP A 166 -40.00 24.13 -22.97
CA ASP A 166 -40.09 23.18 -21.83
C ASP A 166 -41.11 23.53 -20.73
N GLY A 167 -42.28 24.06 -21.12
CA GLY A 167 -43.37 24.39 -20.20
C GLY A 167 -43.28 25.77 -19.54
N TRP A 168 -42.30 26.59 -19.92
CA TRP A 168 -42.21 28.00 -19.54
C TRP A 168 -43.21 28.85 -20.34
N ASP A 169 -44.48 28.88 -19.91
CA ASP A 169 -45.52 29.70 -20.53
C ASP A 169 -45.96 30.87 -19.61
N PRO A 170 -45.76 32.14 -20.03
CA PRO A 170 -46.21 33.33 -19.29
C PRO A 170 -47.73 33.40 -19.08
N ARG A 171 -48.50 32.59 -19.82
CA ARG A 171 -49.96 32.54 -19.73
C ARG A 171 -50.48 31.59 -18.65
N LEU A 172 -49.61 30.74 -18.09
CA LEU A 172 -49.96 29.85 -16.98
C LEU A 172 -50.40 30.66 -15.74
N HIS A 173 -51.08 29.99 -14.81
CA HIS A 173 -51.41 30.62 -13.54
C HIS A 173 -50.12 30.91 -12.75
N PRO A 174 -50.02 32.01 -11.98
CA PRO A 174 -48.79 32.36 -11.26
C PRO A 174 -48.25 31.24 -10.36
N VAL A 175 -49.14 30.48 -9.70
CA VAL A 175 -48.75 29.33 -8.87
C VAL A 175 -48.17 28.19 -9.72
N GLU A 176 -48.70 27.97 -10.92
CA GLU A 176 -48.16 26.96 -11.84
C GLU A 176 -46.79 27.38 -12.39
N GLN A 177 -46.61 28.66 -12.71
CA GLN A 177 -45.33 29.23 -13.14
C GLN A 177 -44.25 29.07 -12.07
N GLU A 178 -44.58 29.43 -10.83
CA GLU A 178 -43.65 29.26 -9.71
C GLU A 178 -43.35 27.79 -9.45
N LEU A 179 -44.33 26.90 -9.65
CA LEU A 179 -44.13 25.46 -9.52
C LEU A 179 -43.20 24.89 -10.61
N VAL A 180 -43.32 25.35 -11.86
CA VAL A 180 -42.38 25.01 -12.94
C VAL A 180 -40.96 25.48 -12.57
N LEU A 181 -40.83 26.72 -12.07
CA LEU A 181 -39.55 27.26 -11.61
C LEU A 181 -38.93 26.44 -10.47
N GLN A 182 -39.69 26.14 -9.43
CA GLN A 182 -39.19 25.37 -8.29
C GLN A 182 -38.83 23.93 -8.67
N ARG A 183 -39.55 23.32 -9.62
CA ARG A 183 -39.18 21.99 -10.16
C ARG A 183 -37.86 22.04 -10.92
N ALA A 184 -37.66 23.05 -11.78
CA ALA A 184 -36.40 23.22 -12.50
C ALA A 184 -35.21 23.45 -11.55
N ILE A 185 -35.40 24.26 -10.50
CA ILE A 185 -34.41 24.47 -9.43
C ILE A 185 -34.11 23.15 -8.71
N ARG A 186 -35.13 22.43 -8.26
CA ARG A 186 -34.98 21.13 -7.59
C ARG A 186 -34.18 20.16 -8.46
N ASP A 187 -34.51 20.04 -9.74
CA ASP A 187 -33.86 19.11 -10.65
C ASP A 187 -32.39 19.48 -10.89
N ASN A 188 -32.08 20.78 -10.99
CA ASN A 188 -30.69 21.26 -11.04
C ASN A 188 -29.91 20.90 -9.77
N LEU A 189 -30.49 21.16 -8.60
CA LEU A 189 -29.86 20.87 -7.31
C LEU A 189 -29.70 19.36 -7.08
N ALA A 190 -30.66 18.55 -7.54
CA ALA A 190 -30.56 17.09 -7.53
C ALA A 190 -29.37 16.61 -8.35
N ALA A 191 -29.20 17.13 -9.57
CA ALA A 191 -28.07 16.82 -10.44
C ALA A 191 -26.74 17.24 -9.80
N ARG A 192 -26.68 18.39 -9.13
CA ARG A 192 -25.49 18.85 -8.41
C ARG A 192 -25.16 18.00 -7.20
N HIS A 193 -26.16 17.58 -6.43
CA HIS A 193 -25.97 16.66 -5.33
C HIS A 193 -25.42 15.31 -5.84
N ALA A 194 -25.95 14.78 -6.94
CA ALA A 194 -25.41 13.57 -7.58
C ALA A 194 -23.94 13.74 -8.00
N ALA A 195 -23.60 14.85 -8.68
CA ALA A 195 -22.23 15.15 -9.07
C ALA A 195 -21.28 15.39 -7.86
N ALA A 196 -21.80 15.92 -6.75
CA ALA A 196 -21.04 16.03 -5.50
C ALA A 196 -20.76 14.64 -4.90
N ARG A 197 -21.76 13.76 -4.88
CA ARG A 197 -21.64 12.36 -4.41
C ARG A 197 -20.63 11.57 -5.21
N GLU A 198 -20.59 11.73 -6.52
CA GLU A 198 -19.57 11.09 -7.36
C GLU A 198 -18.16 11.57 -7.02
N ARG A 199 -17.96 12.87 -6.84
CA ARG A 199 -16.67 13.45 -6.43
C ARG A 199 -16.23 12.97 -5.05
N GLU A 200 -17.16 12.89 -4.10
CA GLU A 200 -16.91 12.33 -2.77
C GLU A 200 -16.47 10.86 -2.86
N GLN A 201 -17.15 10.03 -3.66
CA GLN A 201 -16.77 8.63 -3.86
C GLN A 201 -15.38 8.47 -4.49
N VAL A 202 -15.01 9.35 -5.43
CA VAL A 202 -13.66 9.37 -6.01
C VAL A 202 -12.63 9.76 -4.94
N ALA A 203 -12.90 10.80 -4.15
CA ALA A 203 -12.02 11.23 -3.07
C ALA A 203 -11.87 10.17 -1.97
N TRP A 204 -12.96 9.48 -1.63
CA TRP A 204 -12.97 8.36 -0.68
C TRP A 204 -12.06 7.23 -1.14
N ARG A 205 -12.24 6.76 -2.38
CA ARG A 205 -11.39 5.69 -2.95
C ARG A 205 -9.91 6.10 -3.00
N ALA A 206 -9.63 7.35 -3.34
CA ALA A 206 -8.25 7.87 -3.33
C ALA A 206 -7.66 7.92 -1.91
N ALA A 207 -8.46 8.28 -0.90
CA ALA A 207 -8.04 8.28 0.50
C ALA A 207 -7.77 6.87 1.02
N GLU A 208 -8.66 5.91 0.74
CA GLU A 208 -8.49 4.50 1.12
C GLU A 208 -7.22 3.90 0.49
N LEU A 209 -7.00 4.14 -0.80
CA LEU A 209 -5.79 3.70 -1.49
C LEU A 209 -4.52 4.31 -0.87
N ALA A 210 -4.55 5.61 -0.55
CA ALA A 210 -3.41 6.27 0.07
C ALA A 210 -3.12 5.74 1.48
N VAL A 211 -4.16 5.42 2.26
CA VAL A 211 -4.01 4.80 3.59
C VAL A 211 -3.43 3.40 3.47
N ALA A 212 -3.91 2.58 2.53
CA ALA A 212 -3.38 1.24 2.29
C ALA A 212 -1.90 1.28 1.87
N ALA A 213 -1.53 2.16 0.93
CA ALA A 213 -0.15 2.37 0.52
C ALA A 213 0.74 2.83 1.69
N ALA A 214 0.26 3.75 2.52
CA ALA A 214 1.00 4.22 3.69
C ALA A 214 1.18 3.12 4.76
N ARG A 215 0.22 2.21 4.93
CA ARG A 215 0.35 1.05 5.82
C ARG A 215 1.40 0.07 5.31
N SER A 216 1.30 -0.31 4.03
CA SER A 216 2.26 -1.22 3.39
C SER A 216 3.70 -0.69 3.47
N LEU A 217 3.92 0.59 3.18
CA LEU A 217 5.26 1.20 3.28
C LEU A 217 5.78 1.28 4.73
N ARG A 218 4.90 1.46 5.72
CA ARG A 218 5.30 1.41 7.13
C ARG A 218 5.71 0.01 7.54
N GLU A 219 4.95 -1.00 7.13
CA GLU A 219 5.30 -2.41 7.37
C GLU A 219 6.65 -2.76 6.74
N GLU A 220 6.90 -2.31 5.51
CA GLU A 220 8.20 -2.49 4.84
C GLU A 220 9.33 -1.74 5.56
N ALA A 221 9.10 -0.50 6.02
CA ALA A 221 10.07 0.26 6.81
C ALA A 221 10.44 -0.46 8.12
N HIS A 222 9.43 -1.00 8.81
CA HIS A 222 9.63 -1.79 10.02
C HIS A 222 10.39 -3.09 9.73
N ALA A 223 10.06 -3.79 8.66
CA ALA A 223 10.76 -5.00 8.25
C ALA A 223 12.23 -4.74 7.87
N ALA A 224 12.51 -3.65 7.14
CA ALA A 224 13.88 -3.25 6.80
C ALA A 224 14.72 -2.92 8.05
N THR A 225 14.10 -2.24 9.02
CA THR A 225 14.76 -1.94 10.31
C THR A 225 14.97 -3.21 11.15
N GLY A 226 13.99 -4.12 11.17
CA GLY A 226 14.07 -5.40 11.89
C GLY A 226 15.15 -6.33 11.34
N ARG A 227 15.27 -6.41 10.00
CA ARG A 227 16.34 -7.17 9.32
C ARG A 227 17.72 -6.70 9.75
N ARG A 228 17.93 -5.37 9.80
CA ARG A 228 19.18 -4.77 10.28
C ARG A 228 19.52 -5.18 11.72
N VAL A 229 18.54 -5.17 12.65
CA VAL A 229 18.78 -5.55 14.06
C VAL A 229 19.15 -7.03 14.18
N ALA A 230 18.45 -7.90 13.44
CA ALA A 230 18.73 -9.34 13.43
C ALA A 230 20.13 -9.66 12.88
N GLU A 231 20.54 -9.00 11.79
CA GLU A 231 21.88 -9.17 11.22
C GLU A 231 22.96 -8.61 12.14
N SER A 232 22.76 -7.44 12.75
CA SER A 232 23.70 -6.86 13.72
C SER A 232 23.89 -7.75 14.95
N ALA A 233 22.82 -8.38 15.45
CA ALA A 233 22.89 -9.31 16.58
C ALA A 233 23.57 -10.64 16.22
N SER A 234 23.47 -11.07 14.96
CA SER A 234 24.14 -12.28 14.45
C SER A 234 25.66 -12.10 14.29
N VAL A 235 26.12 -10.86 14.07
CA VAL A 235 27.54 -10.52 13.88
C VAL A 235 28.30 -10.39 15.21
N LEU A 236 27.60 -10.30 16.35
CA LEU A 236 28.25 -10.51 17.63
C LEU A 236 28.72 -11.96 17.69
N PRO A 237 30.03 -12.23 17.87
CA PRO A 237 30.45 -13.60 18.09
C PRO A 237 29.69 -14.06 19.32
N LEU A 238 28.82 -15.06 19.16
CA LEU A 238 28.60 -16.03 20.22
C LEU A 238 29.99 -16.59 20.50
N SER A 239 30.74 -15.90 21.37
CA SER A 239 31.75 -16.50 22.19
C SER A 239 31.07 -17.73 22.73
N GLU A 240 31.47 -18.90 22.24
CA GLU A 240 31.16 -20.17 22.84
C GLU A 240 31.49 -20.01 24.32
N VAL A 241 30.46 -19.70 25.12
CA VAL A 241 30.49 -19.98 26.53
C VAL A 241 30.55 -21.49 26.55
N ALA A 242 31.78 -21.99 26.68
CA ALA A 242 32.11 -23.36 26.96
C ALA A 242 31.08 -23.86 27.97
N ARG A 243 30.20 -24.77 27.53
CA ARG A 243 29.35 -25.52 28.44
C ARG A 243 30.31 -26.27 29.36
N PRO A 244 30.38 -25.96 30.67
CA PRO A 244 30.92 -26.93 31.58
C PRO A 244 29.91 -28.06 31.63
N SER A 245 30.34 -29.24 31.18
CA SER A 245 29.71 -30.49 31.54
C SER A 245 29.79 -30.62 33.06
N ALA A 246 28.67 -30.37 33.75
CA ALA A 246 28.52 -30.67 35.17
C ALA A 246 27.11 -31.24 35.38
N GLU A 247 27.09 -32.57 35.45
CA GLU A 247 26.33 -33.38 36.41
C GLU A 247 24.88 -32.98 36.73
N GLN A 248 23.97 -33.69 36.06
CA GLN A 248 22.91 -34.48 36.69
C GLN A 248 22.94 -34.56 38.23
N THR A 249 22.07 -33.84 38.95
CA THR A 249 21.23 -34.42 40.02
C THR A 249 20.08 -33.50 40.46
N ARG A 250 18.94 -34.13 40.77
CA ARG A 250 17.76 -33.67 41.52
C ARG A 250 16.64 -32.95 40.77
N GLU A 251 15.78 -33.78 40.18
CA GLU A 251 14.44 -34.05 40.71
C GLU A 251 13.71 -32.81 41.26
N ASN A 252 12.84 -32.21 40.44
CA ASN A 252 11.84 -31.30 40.95
C ASN A 252 10.44 -31.77 40.58
N LYS A 253 9.69 -31.97 41.66
CA LYS A 253 8.39 -32.62 41.82
C LYS A 253 7.30 -31.94 40.99
N VAL A 254 6.65 -32.74 40.15
CA VAL A 254 5.35 -32.40 39.54
C VAL A 254 4.34 -32.21 40.66
N ILE A 255 3.80 -31.00 40.79
CA ILE A 255 2.54 -30.76 41.50
C ILE A 255 1.53 -30.22 40.49
N ALA A 256 0.63 -31.10 40.10
CA ALA A 256 -0.64 -30.75 39.50
C ALA A 256 -1.58 -30.17 40.57
N ARG A 257 -2.07 -28.94 40.35
CA ARG A 257 -3.27 -28.32 40.94
C ARG A 257 -3.38 -26.93 40.29
N GLY A 258 -4.49 -26.47 39.74
CA GLY A 258 -5.84 -26.98 39.64
C GLY A 258 -6.63 -26.03 38.73
N ARG A 259 -7.68 -26.58 38.14
CA ARG A 259 -8.66 -25.96 37.26
C ARG A 259 -9.63 -25.10 38.08
N ALA A 260 -9.89 -23.88 37.64
CA ALA A 260 -11.12 -23.10 37.91
C ALA A 260 -11.28 -22.11 36.74
N THR A 261 -12.17 -22.28 35.75
CA THR A 261 -13.62 -21.98 35.70
C THR A 261 -14.07 -20.61 36.23
N VAL A 262 -14.54 -19.77 35.28
CA VAL A 262 -15.67 -18.79 35.36
C VAL A 262 -15.33 -17.45 36.06
N ALA A 263 -15.78 -16.24 35.67
CA ALA A 263 -16.92 -15.76 34.85
C ALA A 263 -16.61 -14.42 34.15
N ALA A 264 -17.53 -14.05 33.25
CA ALA A 264 -17.64 -12.79 32.52
C ALA A 264 -17.85 -11.55 33.40
N PHE A 265 -17.39 -10.40 32.88
CA PHE A 265 -18.10 -9.11 32.85
C PHE A 265 -17.81 -8.43 31.51
#